data_AF-A0A952E722-F1
#
_entry.id   AF-A0A952E722-F1
#
_cell.length_a   1.000
_cell.length_b   1.000
_cell.length_c   1.000
_cell.angle_alpha   90.00
_cell.angle_beta   90.00
_cell.angle_gamma   90.00
#
_symmetry.space_group_name_H-M   'P 1'
#
loop_
_entity.id
_entity.type
_entity.pdbx_description
1 polymer ?
#
loop_
_entity_poly.entity_id
_entity_poly.type
_entity_poly.pdbx_seq_one_letter_code
_entity_poly.pdbx_strand_id
1 'polypeptide(L)'
;MNTPLQKMDTKPNKLGNVNAEARFGLLDMLYFIIWFGVLSGLAEVALPQMNELIGGRTVFLRCHTIWMSPLANVAVLGIVGLIALPLLLRLSRPMAVRIAVVVLASMVFSNVLVLEFAKLSRIHFASKVILAIGLAIVLQRFIARRTSGFERFVRRSTIGLVLLVLVLTVAVGSWRHFQESRIITDLPDSPPAAPNVLLVVLDTVRAES
;
A
#
# COMPACT_ATOMS: atom_id res chain seq x y z
N MET A 1 -59.48 41.72 -36.00
CA MET A 1 -59.38 41.14 -34.64
C MET A 1 -59.16 39.65 -34.79
N ASN A 2 -57.97 39.15 -34.44
CA ASN A 2 -57.66 37.77 -34.05
C ASN A 2 -56.13 37.64 -33.95
N THR A 3 -55.63 37.83 -32.74
CA THR A 3 -54.22 37.69 -32.37
C THR A 3 -53.96 36.22 -32.02
N PRO A 4 -53.00 35.52 -32.65
CA PRO A 4 -52.73 34.14 -32.30
C PRO A 4 -51.88 34.09 -31.02
N LEU A 5 -52.41 33.40 -30.01
CA LEU A 5 -51.76 33.09 -28.74
C LEU A 5 -50.49 32.26 -28.99
N GLN A 6 -49.35 32.91 -28.81
CA GLN A 6 -48.03 32.32 -28.80
C GLN A 6 -47.92 31.36 -27.60
N LYS A 7 -48.00 30.04 -27.87
CA LYS A 7 -47.72 28.98 -26.89
C LYS A 7 -46.30 29.18 -26.35
N MET A 8 -46.21 29.67 -25.12
CA MET A 8 -44.99 29.60 -24.31
C MET A 8 -44.70 28.13 -24.03
N ASP A 9 -43.76 27.61 -24.80
CA ASP A 9 -43.17 26.29 -24.65
C ASP A 9 -42.26 26.30 -23.41
N THR A 10 -42.84 26.03 -22.25
CA THR A 10 -42.12 25.87 -20.99
C THR A 10 -41.33 24.57 -21.03
N LYS A 11 -40.16 24.61 -21.68
CA LYS A 11 -39.16 23.54 -21.58
C LYS A 11 -38.95 23.22 -20.09
N PRO A 12 -39.22 21.99 -19.63
CA PRO A 12 -38.98 21.61 -18.26
C PRO A 12 -37.50 21.81 -17.95
N ASN A 13 -37.30 22.61 -16.93
CA ASN A 13 -36.04 23.07 -16.42
C ASN A 13 -35.11 21.88 -16.14
N LYS A 14 -34.11 21.63 -16.99
CA LYS A 14 -33.02 20.66 -16.77
C LYS A 14 -32.06 21.11 -15.64
N LEU A 15 -32.59 21.73 -14.58
CA LEU A 15 -31.83 22.22 -13.43
C LEU A 15 -31.87 21.25 -12.22
N GLY A 16 -32.51 20.07 -12.34
CA GLY A 16 -32.58 19.08 -11.26
C GLY A 16 -31.43 18.06 -11.16
N ASN A 17 -30.63 17.90 -12.23
CA ASN A 17 -29.53 16.91 -12.28
C ASN A 17 -28.14 17.52 -12.00
N VAL A 18 -28.09 18.68 -11.33
CA VAL A 18 -26.83 19.22 -10.76
C VAL A 18 -26.46 18.47 -9.47
N ASN A 19 -27.37 17.65 -8.94
CA ASN A 19 -27.17 16.79 -7.77
C ASN A 19 -26.47 15.46 -8.12
N ALA A 20 -25.22 15.48 -8.58
CA ALA A 20 -24.29 14.33 -8.44
C ALA A 20 -22.89 14.67 -9.00
N GLU A 21 -22.32 15.84 -8.72
CA GLU A 21 -20.86 15.90 -8.68
C GLU A 21 -20.44 14.94 -7.56
N ALA A 22 -20.08 13.71 -7.95
CA ALA A 22 -19.81 12.61 -7.04
C ALA A 22 -18.71 13.02 -6.05
N ARG A 23 -19.12 13.46 -4.86
CA ARG A 23 -18.20 13.86 -3.79
C ARG A 23 -17.22 12.72 -3.55
N PHE A 24 -15.99 13.07 -3.20
CA PHE A 24 -14.98 12.07 -2.85
C PHE A 24 -15.50 11.22 -1.69
N GLY A 25 -15.61 9.91 -1.90
CA GLY A 25 -16.21 9.00 -0.91
C GLY A 25 -15.18 8.31 -0.03
N LEU A 26 -15.62 7.78 1.12
CA LEU A 26 -14.80 6.93 1.98
C LEU A 26 -14.28 5.69 1.22
N LEU A 27 -15.11 5.10 0.36
CA LEU A 27 -14.71 3.97 -0.48
C LEU A 27 -13.58 4.33 -1.44
N ASP A 28 -13.63 5.51 -2.07
CA ASP A 28 -12.56 5.97 -2.96
C ASP A 28 -11.24 6.07 -2.19
N MET A 29 -11.28 6.61 -0.97
CA MET A 29 -10.12 6.69 -0.09
C MET A 29 -9.56 5.31 0.29
N LEU A 30 -10.43 4.35 0.65
CA LEU A 30 -10.00 3.00 0.97
C LEU A 30 -9.32 2.32 -0.22
N TYR A 31 -9.85 2.47 -1.43
CA TYR A 31 -9.19 1.94 -2.63
C TYR A 31 -7.80 2.53 -2.81
N PHE A 32 -7.63 3.84 -2.62
CA PHE A 32 -6.32 4.48 -2.69
C PHE A 32 -5.36 3.99 -1.61
N ILE A 33 -5.81 3.91 -0.36
CA ILE A 33 -5.01 3.41 0.77
C ILE A 33 -4.51 2.00 0.50
N ILE A 34 -5.42 1.09 0.12
CA ILE A 34 -5.07 -0.31 -0.14
C ILE A 34 -4.13 -0.39 -1.35
N TRP A 35 -4.43 0.33 -2.42
CA TRP A 35 -3.64 0.28 -3.65
C TRP A 35 -2.21 0.80 -3.43
N PHE A 36 -2.05 1.98 -2.82
CA PHE A 36 -0.73 2.54 -2.53
C PHE A 36 0.00 1.72 -1.46
N GLY A 37 -0.70 1.22 -0.44
CA GLY A 37 -0.08 0.43 0.63
C GLY A 37 0.44 -0.91 0.15
N VAL A 38 -0.35 -1.63 -0.65
CA VAL A 38 0.09 -2.89 -1.25
C VAL A 38 1.23 -2.65 -2.24
N LEU A 39 1.11 -1.64 -3.11
CA LEU A 39 2.16 -1.33 -4.08
C LEU A 39 3.48 -0.94 -3.38
N SER A 40 3.40 -0.15 -2.32
CA SER A 40 4.55 0.22 -1.49
C SER A 40 5.20 -0.99 -0.83
N GLY A 41 4.40 -1.88 -0.24
CA GLY A 41 4.95 -3.07 0.40
C GLY A 41 5.58 -4.05 -0.58
N LEU A 42 4.99 -4.20 -1.77
CA LEU A 42 5.62 -5.00 -2.83
C LEU A 42 6.92 -4.37 -3.31
N ALA A 43 6.99 -3.04 -3.45
CA ALA A 43 8.22 -2.34 -3.80
C ALA A 43 9.32 -2.52 -2.74
N GLU A 44 8.95 -2.45 -1.45
CA GLU A 44 9.87 -2.65 -0.33
C GLU A 44 10.48 -4.06 -0.29
N VAL A 45 9.73 -5.08 -0.73
CA VAL A 45 10.23 -6.46 -0.83
C VAL A 45 11.04 -6.67 -2.11
N ALA A 46 10.59 -6.12 -3.23
CA ALA A 46 11.20 -6.34 -4.55
C ALA A 46 12.54 -5.62 -4.73
N LEU A 47 12.65 -4.36 -4.28
CA LEU A 47 13.84 -3.55 -4.53
C LEU A 47 15.13 -4.12 -3.90
N PRO A 48 15.13 -4.59 -2.64
CA PRO A 48 16.31 -5.25 -2.07
C PRO A 48 16.68 -6.53 -2.80
N GLN A 49 15.71 -7.34 -3.24
CA GLN A 49 15.95 -8.57 -4.03
C GLN A 49 16.57 -8.27 -5.40
N MET A 50 16.09 -7.25 -6.10
CA MET A 50 16.67 -6.83 -7.37
C MET A 50 18.11 -6.35 -7.19
N ASN A 51 18.39 -5.61 -6.12
CA ASN A 51 19.74 -5.18 -5.78
C ASN A 51 20.66 -6.36 -5.43
N GLU A 52 20.15 -7.42 -4.81
CA GLU A 52 20.92 -8.64 -4.53
C GLU A 52 21.30 -9.36 -5.82
N LEU A 53 20.36 -9.51 -6.76
CA LEU A 53 20.61 -10.14 -8.06
C LEU A 53 21.66 -9.40 -8.90
N ILE A 54 21.71 -8.07 -8.79
CA ILE A 54 22.63 -7.24 -9.58
C ILE A 54 23.96 -6.99 -8.84
N GLY A 55 23.94 -6.89 -7.50
CA GLY A 55 25.07 -6.46 -6.67
C GLY A 55 25.75 -7.57 -5.87
N GLY A 56 25.26 -8.81 -5.91
CA GLY A 56 25.89 -9.98 -5.29
C GLY A 56 25.95 -9.96 -3.76
N ARG A 57 25.18 -9.11 -3.09
CA ARG A 57 25.16 -9.00 -1.62
C ARG A 57 23.87 -9.59 -1.06
N THR A 58 24.00 -10.72 -0.37
CA THR A 58 22.90 -11.42 0.29
C THR A 58 22.36 -10.60 1.46
N VAL A 59 21.18 -10.02 1.30
CA VAL A 59 20.42 -9.48 2.43
C VAL A 59 19.49 -10.61 2.86
N PHE A 60 19.72 -11.17 4.06
CA PHE A 60 18.81 -12.14 4.66
C PHE A 60 17.45 -11.48 4.96
N LEU A 61 16.59 -11.42 3.95
CA LEU A 61 15.18 -11.11 4.13
C LEU A 61 14.54 -12.28 4.86
N ARG A 62 14.17 -12.06 6.13
CA ARG A 62 13.33 -13.00 6.86
C ARG A 62 12.03 -13.17 6.07
N CYS A 63 11.65 -14.41 5.78
CA CYS A 63 10.48 -14.78 4.97
C CYS A 63 9.16 -14.10 5.45
N HIS A 64 9.13 -13.66 6.70
CA HIS A 64 8.01 -12.92 7.30
C HIS A 64 7.80 -11.51 6.72
N THR A 65 8.83 -10.88 6.16
CA THR A 65 8.75 -9.50 5.64
C THR A 65 7.82 -9.39 4.42
N ILE A 66 7.64 -10.47 3.65
CA ILE A 66 6.90 -10.46 2.38
C ILE A 66 5.43 -10.08 2.56
N TRP A 67 4.78 -10.58 3.61
CA TRP A 67 3.35 -10.29 3.88
C TRP A 67 3.17 -9.18 4.91
N MET A 68 4.12 -9.03 5.85
CA MET A 68 4.05 -7.97 6.85
C MET A 68 4.27 -6.57 6.28
N SER A 69 5.17 -6.41 5.30
CA SER A 69 5.45 -5.08 4.71
C SER A 69 4.21 -4.49 4.02
N PRO A 70 3.49 -5.20 3.12
CA PRO A 70 2.23 -4.71 2.56
C PRO A 70 1.20 -4.38 3.63
N LEU A 71 1.05 -5.24 4.65
CA LEU A 71 0.07 -5.02 5.71
C LEU A 71 0.39 -3.79 6.56
N ALA A 72 1.67 -3.61 6.95
CA ALA A 72 2.13 -2.46 7.70
C ALA A 72 1.97 -1.16 6.90
N ASN A 73 2.31 -1.17 5.61
CA ASN A 73 2.14 -0.01 4.74
C ASN A 73 0.66 0.36 4.56
N VAL A 74 -0.24 -0.61 4.39
CA VAL A 74 -1.68 -0.35 4.36
C VAL A 74 -2.17 0.24 5.69
N ALA A 75 -1.69 -0.27 6.83
CA ALA A 75 -2.07 0.25 8.14
C ALA A 75 -1.60 1.70 8.35
N VAL A 76 -0.32 2.00 8.07
CA VAL A 76 0.26 3.35 8.22
C VAL A 76 -0.43 4.34 7.28
N LEU A 77 -0.56 4.00 5.99
CA LEU A 77 -1.26 4.86 5.03
C LEU A 77 -2.75 4.97 5.35
N GLY A 78 -3.35 3.94 5.96
CA GLY A 78 -4.73 3.97 6.44
C GLY A 78 -4.94 5.00 7.54
N ILE A 79 -4.05 5.04 8.53
CA ILE A 79 -4.09 6.05 9.60
C ILE A 79 -3.98 7.46 9.00
N VAL A 80 -2.98 7.70 8.17
CA VAL A 80 -2.78 9.02 7.55
C VAL A 80 -3.95 9.41 6.64
N GLY A 81 -4.47 8.44 5.89
CA GLY A 81 -5.60 8.65 5.02
C GLY A 81 -6.89 8.98 5.77
N LEU A 82 -7.14 8.31 6.91
CA LEU A 82 -8.28 8.60 7.78
C LEU A 82 -8.16 9.99 8.42
N ILE A 83 -6.95 10.41 8.81
CA ILE A 83 -6.69 11.76 9.33
C ILE A 83 -6.94 12.82 8.24
N ALA A 84 -6.55 12.54 6.99
CA ALA A 84 -6.76 13.44 5.86
C ALA A 84 -8.23 13.47 5.36
N LEU A 85 -9.00 12.40 5.59
CA LEU A 85 -10.37 12.25 5.11
C LEU A 85 -11.31 13.44 5.43
N PRO A 86 -11.43 13.94 6.68
CA PRO A 86 -12.33 15.06 6.98
C PRO A 86 -12.01 16.33 6.18
N LEU A 87 -10.73 16.56 5.87
CA LEU A 87 -10.31 17.66 5.00
C LEU A 87 -10.71 17.40 3.54
N LEU A 88 -10.47 16.18 3.05
CA LEU A 88 -10.78 15.76 1.67
C LEU A 88 -12.28 15.77 1.36
N LEU A 89 -13.14 15.47 2.34
CA LEU A 89 -14.61 15.50 2.18
C LEU A 89 -15.16 16.92 1.94
N ARG A 90 -14.41 17.96 2.34
CA ARG A 90 -14.79 19.36 2.13
C ARG A 90 -14.37 19.91 0.76
N LEU A 91 -13.55 19.18 0.03
CA LEU A 91 -12.98 19.59 -1.25
C LEU A 91 -13.78 19.05 -2.43
N SER A 92 -13.63 19.68 -3.60
CA SER A 92 -14.18 19.15 -4.85
C SER A 92 -13.48 17.82 -5.19
N ARG A 93 -14.21 16.87 -5.80
CA ARG A 93 -13.67 15.55 -6.19
C ARG A 93 -12.29 15.63 -6.89
N PRO A 94 -12.09 16.47 -7.92
CA PRO A 94 -10.79 16.53 -8.59
C PRO A 94 -9.67 17.05 -7.68
N MET A 95 -9.97 17.96 -6.75
CA MET A 95 -8.97 18.48 -5.82
C MET A 95 -8.65 17.47 -4.71
N ALA A 96 -9.67 16.78 -4.19
CA ALA A 96 -9.51 15.74 -3.19
C ALA A 96 -8.63 14.58 -3.70
N VAL A 97 -8.88 14.10 -4.92
CA VAL A 97 -8.06 13.05 -5.55
C VAL A 97 -6.62 13.49 -5.73
N ARG A 98 -6.38 14.73 -6.15
CA ARG A 98 -5.02 15.27 -6.32
C ARG A 98 -4.26 15.30 -5.00
N ILE A 99 -4.89 15.80 -3.94
CA ILE A 99 -4.27 15.87 -2.61
C ILE A 99 -4.03 14.47 -2.06
N ALA A 100 -5.01 13.56 -2.17
CA ALA A 100 -4.86 12.18 -1.73
C ALA A 100 -3.68 11.48 -2.42
N VAL A 101 -3.57 11.62 -3.75
CA VAL A 101 -2.44 11.06 -4.53
C VAL A 101 -1.11 11.67 -4.08
N VAL A 102 -1.02 12.99 -3.90
CA VAL A 102 0.24 13.62 -3.46
C VAL A 102 0.64 13.12 -2.07
N VAL A 103 -0.29 13.12 -1.11
CA VAL A 103 -0.01 12.70 0.27
C VAL A 103 0.43 11.24 0.30
N LEU A 104 -0.36 10.33 -0.29
CA LEU A 104 -0.05 8.90 -0.26
C LEU A 104 1.21 8.57 -1.06
N ALA A 105 1.37 9.11 -2.27
CA ALA A 105 2.56 8.85 -3.08
C ALA A 105 3.82 9.44 -2.43
N SER A 106 3.75 10.59 -1.76
CA SER A 106 4.90 11.17 -1.08
C SER A 106 5.39 10.28 0.07
N MET A 107 4.48 9.65 0.82
CA MET A 107 4.86 8.66 1.85
C MET A 107 5.49 7.42 1.23
N VAL A 108 4.92 6.89 0.14
CA VAL A 108 5.48 5.71 -0.55
C VAL A 108 6.89 5.99 -1.06
N PHE A 109 7.08 7.11 -1.77
CA PHE A 109 8.41 7.50 -2.27
C PHE A 109 9.39 7.77 -1.14
N SER A 110 8.95 8.41 -0.05
CA SER A 110 9.80 8.64 1.12
C SER A 110 10.27 7.32 1.72
N ASN A 111 9.37 6.35 1.92
CA ASN A 111 9.73 5.05 2.48
C ASN A 111 10.76 4.33 1.59
N VAL A 112 10.50 4.26 0.29
CA VAL A 112 11.40 3.64 -0.70
C VAL A 112 12.77 4.33 -0.73
N LEU A 113 12.80 5.67 -0.78
CA LEU A 113 14.05 6.43 -0.83
C LEU A 113 14.85 6.30 0.47
N VAL A 114 14.17 6.25 1.63
CA VAL A 114 14.85 6.05 2.92
C VAL A 114 15.51 4.68 2.95
N LEU A 115 14.82 3.61 2.54
CA LEU A 115 15.34 2.25 2.54
C LEU A 115 16.51 2.06 1.56
N GLU A 116 16.36 2.51 0.33
CA GLU A 116 17.39 2.35 -0.71
C GLU A 116 18.64 3.20 -0.42
N PHE A 117 18.43 4.48 -0.10
CA PHE A 117 19.52 5.40 0.20
C PHE A 117 19.97 5.35 1.67
N ALA A 118 19.44 4.47 2.52
CA ALA A 118 20.05 4.21 3.83
C ALA A 118 21.46 3.64 3.67
N LYS A 119 21.72 2.93 2.57
CA LYS A 119 23.03 2.40 2.21
C LYS A 119 24.03 3.50 1.82
N LEU A 120 23.53 4.63 1.33
CA LEU A 120 24.33 5.80 1.00
C LEU A 120 24.24 6.80 2.17
N SER A 121 25.07 6.64 3.20
CA SER A 121 25.15 7.53 4.40
C SER A 121 25.38 9.03 4.12
N ARG A 122 25.47 9.46 2.86
CA ARG A 122 25.78 10.85 2.47
C ARG A 122 24.56 11.72 2.16
N ILE A 123 23.36 11.16 2.04
CA ILE A 123 22.18 11.96 1.68
C ILE A 123 21.40 12.35 2.93
N HIS A 124 21.31 13.66 3.19
CA HIS A 124 20.50 14.22 4.26
C HIS A 124 19.02 13.80 4.12
N PHE A 125 18.40 13.47 5.26
CA PHE A 125 17.00 13.06 5.33
C PHE A 125 16.04 14.06 4.68
N ALA A 126 16.27 15.37 4.89
CA ALA A 126 15.47 16.44 4.30
C ALA A 126 15.44 16.38 2.77
N SER A 127 16.56 16.10 2.12
CA SER A 127 16.65 15.99 0.65
C SER A 127 15.82 14.82 0.12
N LYS A 128 15.79 13.69 0.85
CA LYS A 128 14.96 12.53 0.49
C LYS A 128 13.46 12.86 0.54
N VAL A 129 13.03 13.57 1.59
CA VAL A 129 11.63 13.99 1.75
C VAL A 129 11.23 14.99 0.65
N ILE A 130 12.08 15.99 0.37
CA ILE A 130 11.83 16.96 -0.70
C ILE A 130 11.73 16.25 -2.06
N LEU A 131 12.62 15.30 -2.32
CA LEU A 131 12.59 14.51 -3.56
C LEU A 131 11.32 13.66 -3.66
N ALA A 132 10.89 13.03 -2.56
CA ALA A 132 9.66 12.24 -2.50
C ALA A 132 8.42 13.10 -2.81
N ILE A 133 8.34 14.30 -2.24
CA ILE A 133 7.26 15.26 -2.50
C ILE A 133 7.30 15.70 -3.97
N GLY A 134 8.48 16.02 -4.50
CA GLY A 134 8.65 16.39 -5.91
C GLY A 134 8.16 15.30 -6.86
N LEU A 135 8.54 14.04 -6.62
CA LEU A 135 8.07 12.88 -7.39
C LEU A 135 6.56 12.69 -7.28
N ALA A 136 5.99 12.86 -6.08
CA ALA A 136 4.56 12.77 -5.86
C ALA A 136 3.77 13.84 -6.64
N ILE A 137 4.28 15.08 -6.70
CA ILE A 137 3.67 16.16 -7.48
C ILE A 137 3.76 15.86 -8.97
N VAL A 138 4.90 15.38 -9.47
CA VAL A 138 5.05 14.99 -10.88
C VAL A 138 4.07 13.88 -11.24
N LEU A 139 4.00 12.83 -10.42
CA LEU A 139 3.06 11.72 -10.58
C LEU A 139 1.61 12.21 -10.59
N GLN A 140 1.26 13.11 -9.67
CA GLN A 140 -0.07 13.73 -9.63
C GLN A 140 -0.38 14.50 -10.91
N ARG A 141 0.57 15.24 -11.50
CA ARG A 141 0.36 15.97 -12.76
C ARG A 141 0.07 15.03 -13.93
N PHE A 142 0.71 13.87 -13.97
CA PHE A 142 0.41 12.84 -14.97
C PHE A 142 -0.99 12.24 -14.77
N ILE A 143 -1.34 11.89 -13.53
CA ILE A 143 -2.64 11.31 -13.17
C ILE A 143 -3.79 12.30 -13.39
N ALA A 144 -3.56 13.59 -13.10
CA ALA A 144 -4.59 14.63 -13.21
C ALA A 144 -5.10 14.85 -14.65
N ARG A 145 -4.34 14.42 -15.67
CA ARG A 145 -4.78 14.45 -17.07
C ARG A 145 -5.81 13.36 -17.39
N ARG A 146 -5.91 12.30 -16.58
CA ARG A 146 -6.79 11.13 -16.79
C ARG A 146 -7.41 10.63 -15.48
N THR A 147 -7.96 11.53 -14.65
CA THR A 147 -8.49 11.20 -13.31
C THR A 147 -9.52 10.06 -13.34
N SER A 148 -10.49 10.12 -14.25
CA SER A 148 -11.56 9.10 -14.36
C SER A 148 -11.05 7.74 -14.82
N GLY A 149 -10.06 7.71 -15.73
CA GLY A 149 -9.42 6.46 -16.17
C GLY A 149 -8.56 5.85 -15.07
N PHE A 150 -7.84 6.68 -14.32
CA PHE A 150 -6.99 6.24 -13.21
C PHE A 150 -7.80 5.65 -12.06
N GLU A 151 -8.92 6.26 -11.65
CA GLU A 151 -9.77 5.71 -10.59
C GLU A 151 -10.30 4.30 -10.93
N ARG A 152 -10.73 4.09 -12.18
CA ARG A 152 -11.15 2.74 -12.65
C ARG A 152 -10.00 1.75 -12.63
N PHE A 153 -8.82 2.20 -13.07
CA PHE A 153 -7.62 1.39 -13.06
C PHE A 153 -7.24 0.98 -11.64
N VAL A 154 -7.23 1.92 -10.69
CA VAL A 154 -6.97 1.67 -9.27
C VAL A 154 -7.96 0.64 -8.75
N ARG A 155 -9.28 0.87 -8.86
CA ARG A 155 -10.30 -0.08 -8.37
C ARG A 155 -10.13 -1.50 -8.91
N ARG A 156 -9.88 -1.64 -10.22
CA ARG A 156 -9.73 -2.96 -10.87
C ARG A 156 -8.41 -3.64 -10.47
N SER A 157 -7.33 -2.89 -10.39
CA SER A 157 -6.02 -3.41 -10.03
C SER A 157 -5.87 -3.69 -8.54
N THR A 158 -6.58 -2.96 -7.66
CA THR A 158 -6.60 -3.23 -6.21
C THR A 158 -7.04 -4.67 -5.94
N ILE A 159 -8.08 -5.17 -6.61
CA ILE A 159 -8.56 -6.54 -6.43
C ILE A 159 -7.46 -7.54 -6.81
N GLY A 160 -6.82 -7.35 -7.96
CA GLY A 160 -5.71 -8.20 -8.40
C GLY A 160 -4.51 -8.16 -7.44
N LEU A 161 -4.15 -6.97 -6.95
CA LEU A 161 -3.06 -6.79 -5.99
C LEU A 161 -3.36 -7.46 -4.64
N VAL A 162 -4.58 -7.33 -4.12
CA VAL A 162 -4.98 -7.98 -2.87
C VAL A 162 -4.95 -9.50 -3.03
N LEU A 163 -5.49 -10.02 -4.13
CA LEU A 163 -5.42 -11.46 -4.42
C LEU A 163 -3.98 -11.94 -4.54
N LEU A 164 -3.12 -11.18 -5.21
CA LEU A 164 -1.69 -11.51 -5.33
C LEU A 164 -1.03 -11.58 -3.95
N VAL A 165 -1.24 -10.59 -3.08
CA VAL A 165 -0.70 -10.62 -1.71
C VAL A 165 -1.24 -11.79 -0.91
N LEU A 166 -2.54 -12.11 -1.04
CA LEU A 166 -3.16 -13.23 -0.34
C LEU A 166 -2.57 -14.57 -0.80
N VAL A 167 -2.43 -14.77 -2.11
CA VAL A 167 -1.79 -15.96 -2.69
C VAL A 167 -0.35 -16.08 -2.23
N LEU A 168 0.43 -15.00 -2.25
CA LEU A 168 1.82 -15.00 -1.77
C LEU A 168 1.90 -15.35 -0.28
N THR A 169 0.98 -14.81 0.53
CA THR A 169 0.92 -15.07 1.97
C THR A 169 0.62 -16.54 2.25
N VAL A 170 -0.39 -17.10 1.58
CA VAL A 170 -0.78 -18.52 1.72
C VAL A 170 0.32 -19.44 1.19
N ALA A 171 0.93 -19.13 0.05
CA ALA A 171 2.00 -19.94 -0.53
C ALA A 171 3.22 -20.01 0.40
N VAL A 172 3.67 -18.86 0.93
CA VAL A 172 4.81 -18.81 1.87
C VAL A 172 4.49 -19.51 3.19
N GLY A 173 3.29 -19.29 3.74
CA GLY A 173 2.85 -19.94 4.98
C GLY A 173 2.74 -21.46 4.84
N SER A 174 2.14 -21.93 3.75
CA SER A 174 1.95 -23.36 3.47
C SER A 174 3.29 -24.06 3.23
N TRP A 175 4.19 -23.43 2.47
CA TRP A 175 5.53 -23.96 2.23
C TRP A 175 6.31 -24.17 3.54
N ARG A 176 6.21 -23.20 4.45
CA ARG A 176 6.86 -23.29 5.76
C ARG A 176 6.26 -24.40 6.62
N HIS A 177 4.94 -24.50 6.69
CA HIS A 177 4.29 -25.56 7.44
C HIS A 177 4.68 -26.96 6.91
N PHE A 178 4.83 -27.07 5.58
CA PHE A 178 5.28 -28.31 4.95
C PHE A 178 6.74 -28.65 5.23
N GLN A 179 7.64 -27.65 5.23
CA GLN A 179 9.04 -27.81 5.64
C GLN A 179 9.16 -28.24 7.11
N GLU A 180 8.42 -27.59 8.01
CA GLU A 180 8.38 -27.93 9.43
C GLU A 180 7.88 -29.36 9.63
N SER A 181 6.79 -29.74 8.95
CA SER A 181 6.25 -31.10 9.02
C SER A 181 7.22 -32.15 8.49
N ARG A 182 7.94 -31.86 7.39
CA ARG A 182 8.95 -32.78 6.85
C ARG A 182 10.13 -32.98 7.80
N ILE A 183 10.65 -31.88 8.36
CA ILE A 183 11.77 -31.96 9.31
C ILE A 183 11.34 -32.77 10.54
N ILE A 184 10.16 -32.51 11.10
CA ILE A 184 9.64 -33.24 12.27
C ILE A 184 9.44 -34.74 11.98
N THR A 185 8.97 -35.08 10.78
CA THR A 185 8.73 -36.49 10.40
C THR A 185 10.03 -37.25 10.11
N ASP A 186 11.07 -36.55 9.68
CA ASP A 186 12.42 -37.12 9.47
C ASP A 186 13.21 -37.27 10.78
N LEU A 187 12.69 -36.81 11.94
CA LEU A 187 13.33 -37.08 13.22
C LEU A 187 13.16 -38.57 13.59
N PRO A 188 14.25 -39.26 13.98
CA PRO A 188 14.14 -40.63 14.46
C PRO A 188 13.28 -40.70 15.73
N ASP A 189 12.42 -41.70 15.82
CA ASP A 189 11.57 -41.95 16.99
C ASP A 189 12.43 -42.03 18.26
N SER A 190 12.04 -41.28 19.29
CA SER A 190 12.73 -41.31 20.58
C SER A 190 12.62 -42.70 21.22
N PRO A 191 13.73 -43.28 21.70
CA PRO A 191 13.71 -44.55 22.42
C PRO A 191 12.77 -44.48 23.64
N PRO A 192 12.00 -45.54 23.95
CA PRO A 192 11.00 -45.54 25.03
C PRO A 192 11.56 -45.32 26.45
N ALA A 193 12.88 -45.34 26.62
CA ALA A 193 13.57 -45.09 27.89
C ALA A 193 14.41 -43.80 27.90
N ALA A 194 14.30 -42.94 26.88
CA ALA A 194 15.06 -41.70 26.82
C ALA A 194 14.50 -40.64 27.79
N PRO A 195 15.35 -39.93 28.56
CA PRO A 195 14.91 -38.86 29.45
C PRO A 195 14.39 -37.65 28.66
N ASN A 196 13.29 -37.05 29.13
CA ASN A 196 12.76 -35.81 28.55
C ASN A 196 13.72 -34.64 28.87
N VAL A 197 14.52 -34.22 27.90
CA VAL A 197 15.43 -33.08 28.05
C VAL A 197 14.76 -31.83 27.47
N LEU A 198 14.45 -30.87 28.34
CA LEU A 198 13.99 -29.54 27.94
C LEU A 198 15.20 -28.60 27.93
N LEU A 199 15.70 -28.28 26.74
CA LEU A 199 16.73 -27.26 26.57
C LEU A 199 16.06 -25.90 26.35
N VAL A 200 16.10 -25.04 27.37
CA VAL A 200 15.64 -23.65 27.25
C VAL A 200 16.83 -22.78 26.88
N VAL A 201 16.91 -22.35 25.62
CA VAL A 201 17.88 -21.35 25.18
C VAL A 201 17.31 -19.97 25.47
N LEU A 202 17.79 -19.37 26.55
CA LEU A 202 17.43 -17.99 26.92
C LEU A 202 18.32 -17.03 26.12
N ASP A 203 17.74 -16.36 25.13
CA ASP A 203 18.42 -15.29 24.40
C ASP A 203 18.44 -14.02 25.28
N THR A 204 19.60 -13.35 25.37
CA THR A 204 19.82 -12.09 26.10
C THR A 204 19.76 -12.07 27.65
N VAL A 205 19.85 -13.21 28.34
CA VAL A 205 20.06 -13.18 29.81
C VAL A 205 21.46 -12.67 30.15
N ARG A 206 21.51 -11.48 30.75
CA ARG A 206 22.74 -10.87 31.25
C ARG A 206 23.04 -11.47 32.63
N ALA A 207 24.17 -12.15 32.77
CA ALA A 207 24.65 -12.56 34.08
C ALA A 207 25.11 -11.29 34.84
N GLU A 208 24.40 -10.93 35.90
CA GLU A 208 24.91 -9.97 36.88
C GLU A 208 25.99 -10.66 37.72
N SER A 209 27.18 -10.07 37.76
CA SER A 209 28.30 -10.46 38.63
C SER A 209 28.54 -9.38 39.65
#